data_AF-A0A7Z6UXL0-F1
#
_entry.id   AF-A0A7Z6UXL0-F1
#
_cell.length_a   1.000
_cell.length_b   1.000
_cell.length_c   1.000
_cell.angle_alpha   90.00
_cell.angle_beta   90.00
_cell.angle_gamma   90.00
#
_symmetry.space_group_name_H-M   'P 1'
#
loop_
_entity.id
_entity.type
_entity.pdbx_description
1 polymer ?
#
loop_
_entity_poly.entity_id
_entity_poly.type
_entity_poly.pdbx_seq_one_letter_code
_entity_poly.pdbx_strand_id
1 'polypeptide(L)'
;MKKTFLIALALATSLIGAENTKWDYKNKENGPHRWDKLHKDFEVCKSGKSQSPINIEHYYHTQDKTDLQFKYAASKPKAVFFTHHTLKASFEPTNHINYRGHDYVLDNVHF
;
A
#
# COMPACT_ATOMS: atom_id res chain seq x y z
N MET A 1 49.93 29.89 2.15
CA MET A 1 50.22 28.47 1.80
C MET A 1 48.90 27.71 1.82
N LYS A 2 48.45 27.26 0.66
CA LYS A 2 47.16 26.58 0.43
C LYS A 2 47.24 25.14 0.97
N LYS A 3 46.32 24.73 1.84
CA LYS A 3 46.08 23.31 2.12
C LYS A 3 44.61 23.01 1.87
N THR A 4 44.35 22.66 0.62
CA THR A 4 43.08 22.12 0.13
C THR A 4 42.89 20.74 0.75
N PHE A 5 41.92 20.55 1.62
CA PHE A 5 41.45 19.21 2.01
C PHE A 5 40.25 18.85 1.13
N LEU A 6 40.52 18.03 0.12
CA LEU A 6 39.51 17.28 -0.63
C LEU A 6 38.96 16.20 0.31
N ILE A 7 37.76 16.38 0.84
CA ILE A 7 37.02 15.31 1.51
C ILE A 7 36.18 14.59 0.45
N ALA A 8 36.42 13.29 0.38
CA ALA A 8 35.96 12.38 -0.63
C ALA A 8 34.44 12.22 -0.67
N LEU A 9 33.96 12.14 -1.91
CA LEU A 9 32.64 11.68 -2.35
C LEU A 9 32.39 10.23 -1.89
N ALA A 10 31.43 10.00 -0.99
CA ALA A 10 30.72 8.72 -0.87
C ALA A 10 29.52 8.85 0.07
N LEU A 11 28.31 8.86 -0.50
CA LEU A 11 27.20 8.00 -0.09
C LEU A 11 26.06 8.20 -1.11
N ALA A 12 26.16 7.53 -2.26
CA ALA A 12 24.97 7.20 -3.03
C ALA A 12 24.32 6.00 -2.29
N THR A 13 23.57 6.28 -1.22
CA THR A 13 22.74 5.25 -0.59
C THR A 13 21.69 4.83 -1.62
N SER A 14 21.86 3.61 -2.07
CA SER A 14 21.01 2.89 -3.00
C SER A 14 19.52 3.06 -2.65
N LEU A 15 18.76 3.63 -3.59
CA LEU A 15 17.33 3.42 -3.72
C LEU A 15 17.11 1.94 -4.06
N ILE A 16 17.22 1.06 -3.07
CA ILE A 16 16.71 -0.31 -3.20
C ILE A 16 15.20 -0.17 -3.01
N GLY A 17 14.47 -0.13 -4.12
CA GLY A 17 13.01 -0.22 -4.09
C GLY A 17 12.59 -1.59 -3.56
N ALA A 18 11.50 -1.63 -2.81
CA ALA A 18 10.93 -2.85 -2.24
C ALA A 18 10.45 -3.90 -3.28
N GLU A 19 10.63 -3.66 -4.58
CA GLU A 19 10.08 -4.49 -5.67
C GLU A 19 10.56 -5.95 -5.66
N ASN A 20 11.75 -6.24 -5.11
CA ASN A 20 12.29 -7.61 -5.07
C ASN A 20 12.18 -8.30 -3.70
N THR A 21 11.52 -7.66 -2.72
CA THR A 21 11.38 -8.27 -1.40
C THR A 21 10.25 -9.29 -1.41
N LYS A 22 10.62 -10.58 -1.39
CA LYS A 22 9.66 -11.69 -1.39
C LYS A 22 9.01 -11.83 -0.01
N TRP A 23 7.79 -11.32 0.14
CA TRP A 23 6.92 -11.59 1.26
C TRP A 23 5.94 -12.72 0.92
N ASP A 24 5.40 -13.43 1.91
CA ASP A 24 4.31 -14.38 1.76
C ASP A 24 3.42 -14.44 3.01
N TYR A 25 2.40 -15.31 2.97
CA TYR A 25 1.46 -15.55 4.07
C TYR A 25 1.77 -16.81 4.90
N LYS A 26 2.95 -17.43 4.71
CA LYS A 26 3.32 -18.65 5.44
C LYS A 26 3.97 -18.31 6.76
N ASN A 27 3.87 -19.20 7.75
CA ASN A 27 4.55 -19.00 9.03
C ASN A 27 6.03 -19.43 8.93
N LYS A 28 6.80 -18.72 8.10
CA LYS A 28 8.23 -18.94 7.82
C LYS A 28 8.97 -17.59 7.72
N GLU A 29 10.20 -17.61 7.23
CA GLU A 29 11.09 -16.45 7.10
C GLU A 29 10.43 -15.20 6.48
N ASN A 30 9.61 -15.37 5.45
CA ASN A 30 8.97 -14.29 4.69
C ASN A 30 7.53 -13.99 5.13
N GLY A 31 7.11 -14.58 6.25
CA GLY A 31 5.75 -14.52 6.74
C GLY A 31 5.36 -13.18 7.38
N PRO A 32 4.05 -12.98 7.66
CA PRO A 32 3.55 -11.72 8.22
C PRO A 32 4.21 -11.30 9.53
N HIS A 33 4.57 -12.26 10.38
CA HIS A 33 5.25 -12.01 11.65
C HIS A 33 6.68 -11.43 11.51
N ARG A 34 7.21 -11.36 10.28
CA ARG A 34 8.54 -10.80 9.95
C ARG A 34 8.53 -9.79 8.81
N TRP A 35 7.38 -9.35 8.30
CA TRP A 35 7.35 -8.40 7.17
C TRP A 35 8.17 -7.13 7.43
N ASP A 36 8.22 -6.66 8.68
CA ASP A 36 9.05 -5.54 9.13
C ASP A 36 10.57 -5.75 9.00
N LYS A 37 11.01 -7.00 8.81
CA LYS A 37 12.42 -7.37 8.63
C LYS A 37 12.80 -7.58 7.18
N LEU A 38 11.84 -7.60 6.26
CA LEU A 38 12.11 -7.92 4.85
C LEU A 38 12.60 -6.71 4.05
N HIS A 39 12.18 -5.50 4.42
CA HIS A 39 12.63 -4.24 3.83
C HIS A 39 12.44 -3.08 4.80
N LYS A 40 13.31 -2.05 4.73
CA LYS A 40 13.19 -0.80 5.52
C LYS A 40 11.79 -0.19 5.42
N ASP A 41 11.23 -0.15 4.21
CA ASP A 41 9.94 0.48 3.96
C ASP A 41 8.77 -0.28 4.62
N PHE A 42 9.00 -1.50 5.09
CA PHE A 42 8.00 -2.34 5.74
C PHE A 42 8.07 -2.28 7.27
N GLU A 43 8.97 -1.48 7.87
CA GLU A 43 9.09 -1.33 9.33
C GLU A 43 7.75 -0.98 10.00
N VAL A 44 6.88 -0.25 9.29
CA VAL A 44 5.53 0.11 9.75
C VAL A 44 4.65 -1.10 10.04
N CYS A 45 4.89 -2.26 9.39
CA CYS A 45 4.16 -3.50 9.63
C CYS A 45 4.24 -3.97 11.09
N LYS A 46 5.31 -3.61 11.82
CA LYS A 46 5.46 -3.89 13.26
C LYS A 46 5.36 -2.64 14.13
N SER A 47 5.90 -1.52 13.69
CA SER A 47 5.97 -0.30 14.52
C SER A 47 4.65 0.48 14.55
N GLY A 48 3.80 0.31 13.53
CA GLY A 48 2.52 0.99 13.39
C GLY A 48 1.55 0.69 14.54
N LYS A 49 0.72 1.69 14.88
CA LYS A 49 -0.28 1.61 15.95
C LYS A 49 -1.72 1.47 15.46
N SER A 50 -1.90 1.48 14.15
CA SER A 50 -3.20 1.36 13.48
C SER A 50 -3.04 0.47 12.23
N GLN A 51 -2.54 -0.75 12.44
CA GLN A 51 -2.42 -1.76 11.38
C GLN A 51 -3.78 -2.40 11.10
N SER A 52 -3.92 -2.94 9.88
CA SER A 52 -5.11 -3.67 9.43
C SER A 52 -4.70 -5.09 9.00
N PRO A 53 -5.61 -6.10 9.07
CA PRO A 53 -6.99 -6.02 9.58
C PRO A 53 -7.07 -6.06 11.12
N ILE A 54 -8.26 -5.77 11.65
CA ILE A 54 -8.61 -5.94 13.07
C ILE A 54 -9.97 -6.66 13.20
N ASN A 55 -10.26 -7.18 14.38
CA ASN A 55 -11.63 -7.59 14.73
C ASN A 55 -12.49 -6.33 14.97
N ILE A 56 -13.60 -6.19 14.25
CA ILE A 56 -14.53 -5.06 14.43
C ILE A 56 -15.57 -5.47 15.48
N GLU A 57 -15.19 -5.33 16.75
CA GLU A 57 -16.05 -5.67 17.91
C GLU A 57 -16.71 -4.46 18.57
N HIS A 58 -16.15 -3.26 18.33
CA HIS A 58 -16.65 -2.01 18.88
C HIS A 58 -16.81 -0.95 17.79
N TYR A 59 -17.96 -0.27 17.76
CA TYR A 59 -18.29 0.76 16.79
C TYR A 59 -19.36 1.72 17.36
N TYR A 60 -19.49 2.89 16.76
CA TYR A 60 -20.48 3.90 17.12
C TYR A 60 -21.50 4.09 15.99
N HIS A 61 -22.73 4.43 16.37
CA HIS A 61 -23.78 4.81 15.42
C HIS A 61 -23.89 6.33 15.33
N THR A 62 -24.27 6.83 14.15
CA THR A 62 -24.61 8.24 13.93
C THR A 62 -25.91 8.36 13.13
N GLN A 63 -26.62 9.46 13.31
CA GLN A 63 -27.77 9.85 12.48
C GLN A 63 -27.35 10.76 11.32
N ASP A 64 -26.05 11.10 11.22
CA ASP A 64 -25.52 11.94 10.16
C ASP A 64 -25.74 11.30 8.80
N LYS A 65 -26.01 12.15 7.81
CA LYS A 65 -26.10 11.70 6.42
C LYS A 65 -24.70 11.32 5.93
N THR A 66 -24.62 10.25 5.14
CA THR A 66 -23.37 9.79 4.54
C THR A 66 -22.78 10.85 3.59
N ASP A 67 -21.48 11.04 3.66
CA ASP A 67 -20.64 11.86 2.77
C ASP A 67 -19.93 11.01 1.71
N LEU A 68 -20.37 9.76 1.53
CA LEU A 68 -19.87 8.79 0.55
C LEU A 68 -20.83 8.64 -0.63
N GLN A 69 -20.35 8.84 -1.86
CA GLN A 69 -21.10 8.57 -3.08
C GLN A 69 -20.32 7.67 -4.03
N PHE A 70 -21.04 6.82 -4.76
CA PHE A 70 -20.46 5.92 -5.75
C PHE A 70 -20.72 6.47 -7.16
N LYS A 71 -19.66 6.61 -7.95
CA LYS A 71 -19.69 7.01 -9.36
C LYS A 71 -19.12 5.87 -10.20
N TYR A 72 -19.71 4.69 -10.07
CA TYR A 72 -19.29 3.49 -10.80
C TYR A 72 -20.19 3.26 -12.01
N ALA A 73 -19.58 2.79 -13.09
CA ALA A 73 -20.24 2.33 -14.29
C ALA A 73 -19.65 0.96 -14.70
N ALA A 74 -20.42 0.18 -15.45
CA ALA A 74 -19.92 -1.07 -16.01
C ALA A 74 -18.65 -0.80 -16.82
N SER A 75 -17.55 -1.44 -16.44
CA SER A 75 -16.23 -1.21 -17.01
C SER A 75 -15.55 -2.54 -17.27
N LYS A 76 -14.98 -2.70 -18.47
CA LYS A 76 -14.12 -3.85 -18.77
C LYS A 76 -12.82 -3.67 -17.98
N PRO A 77 -12.34 -4.70 -17.26
CA PRO A 77 -11.01 -4.64 -16.65
C PRO A 77 -9.96 -4.37 -17.71
N LYS A 78 -9.01 -3.49 -17.39
CA LYS A 78 -7.80 -3.27 -18.19
C LYS A 78 -6.98 -4.55 -18.28
N ALA A 79 -6.85 -5.25 -17.15
CA ALA A 79 -6.22 -6.55 -17.05
C ALA A 79 -6.74 -7.33 -15.84
N VAL A 80 -6.74 -8.65 -15.96
CA VAL A 80 -7.02 -9.60 -14.87
C VAL A 80 -5.82 -10.55 -14.76
N PHE A 81 -5.15 -10.56 -13.61
CA PHE A 81 -3.89 -11.30 -13.45
C PHE A 81 -3.60 -11.62 -11.97
N PHE A 82 -2.79 -12.66 -11.75
CA PHE A 82 -2.30 -13.01 -10.41
C PHE A 82 -1.04 -12.21 -10.08
N THR A 83 -1.05 -11.45 -9.00
CA THR A 83 0.08 -10.63 -8.54
C THR A 83 -0.01 -10.40 -7.04
N HIS A 84 1.12 -10.21 -6.35
CA HIS A 84 1.12 -9.91 -4.91
C HIS A 84 0.27 -10.88 -4.08
N HIS A 85 0.28 -12.16 -4.47
CA HIS A 85 -0.48 -13.25 -3.86
C HIS A 85 -2.01 -13.13 -3.92
N THR A 86 -2.55 -12.33 -4.84
CA THR A 86 -4.00 -12.12 -5.03
C THR A 86 -4.39 -12.21 -6.52
N LEU A 87 -5.65 -12.58 -6.79
CA LEU A 87 -6.26 -12.36 -8.10
C LEU A 87 -6.73 -10.91 -8.19
N LYS A 88 -6.19 -10.14 -9.13
CA LYS A 88 -6.48 -8.70 -9.28
C LYS A 88 -7.13 -8.40 -10.62
N ALA A 89 -8.20 -7.60 -10.60
CA ALA A 89 -8.77 -6.93 -11.76
C ALA A 89 -8.47 -5.42 -11.67
N SER A 90 -7.70 -4.90 -12.63
CA SER A 90 -7.35 -3.47 -12.74
C SER A 90 -8.28 -2.75 -13.70
N PHE A 91 -8.50 -1.45 -13.49
CA PHE A 91 -9.44 -0.64 -14.29
C PHE A 91 -8.78 0.62 -14.83
N GLU A 92 -9.30 1.15 -15.94
CA GLU A 92 -8.98 2.51 -16.36
C GLU A 92 -9.62 3.52 -15.39
N PRO A 93 -9.06 4.73 -15.23
CA PRO A 93 -9.46 5.71 -14.20
C PRO A 93 -10.78 6.42 -14.53
N THR A 94 -11.85 5.66 -14.76
CA THR A 94 -13.19 6.15 -15.11
C THR A 94 -14.18 6.01 -13.95
N ASN A 95 -13.92 5.08 -13.01
CA ASN A 95 -14.78 4.81 -11.86
C ASN A 95 -14.21 5.48 -10.61
N HIS A 96 -15.10 6.10 -9.82
CA HIS A 96 -14.68 6.82 -8.62
C HIS A 96 -15.64 6.59 -7.46
N ILE A 97 -15.11 6.69 -6.25
CA ILE A 97 -15.89 7.05 -5.07
C ILE A 97 -15.66 8.53 -4.79
N ASN A 98 -16.72 9.28 -4.50
CA ASN A 98 -16.57 10.59 -3.87
C ASN A 98 -16.70 10.43 -2.36
N TYR A 99 -15.69 10.90 -1.63
CA TYR A 99 -15.72 10.95 -0.18
C TYR A 99 -15.32 12.35 0.27
N ARG A 100 -16.17 13.01 1.06
CA ARG A 100 -15.96 14.38 1.56
C ARG A 100 -15.70 15.40 0.44
N GLY A 101 -16.35 15.25 -0.71
CA GLY A 101 -16.18 16.14 -1.86
C GLY A 101 -14.96 15.83 -2.73
N HIS A 102 -14.17 14.81 -2.39
CA HIS A 102 -12.98 14.41 -3.16
C HIS A 102 -13.20 13.10 -3.89
N ASP A 103 -12.83 13.04 -5.17
CA ASP A 103 -12.90 11.82 -5.97
C ASP A 103 -11.65 10.94 -5.77
N TYR A 104 -11.89 9.67 -5.47
CA TYR A 104 -10.89 8.60 -5.35
C TYR A 104 -11.15 7.58 -6.47
N VAL A 105 -10.19 7.42 -7.38
CA VAL A 105 -10.24 6.47 -8.49
C VAL A 105 -10.28 5.03 -7.95
N LEU A 106 -11.14 4.20 -8.54
CA LEU A 106 -11.07 2.75 -8.41
C LEU A 106 -9.94 2.21 -9.30
N ASP A 107 -8.78 1.96 -8.69
CA ASP A 107 -7.62 1.40 -9.39
C ASP A 107 -7.78 -0.10 -9.68
N ASN A 108 -8.16 -0.88 -8.66
CA ASN A 108 -8.32 -2.33 -8.77
C ASN A 108 -9.32 -2.90 -7.74
N VAL A 109 -9.78 -4.12 -8.03
CA VAL A 109 -10.46 -5.01 -7.07
C VAL A 109 -9.65 -6.30 -7.00
N HIS A 110 -9.48 -6.87 -5.81
CA HIS A 110 -8.65 -8.06 -5.60
C HIS A 110 -9.17 -8.95 -4.46
N PHE A 111 -8.76 -10.23 -4.47
CA PHE A 111 -9.18 -11.28 -3.52
C PHE A 111 -8.04 -12.22 -3.11
#